data_AF-A0A0G0WCI6-F1
#
_entry.id   AF-A0A0G0WCI6-F1
#
_cell.length_a   1.000
_cell.length_b   1.000
_cell.length_c   1.000
_cell.angle_alpha   90.00
_cell.angle_beta   90.00
_cell.angle_gamma   90.00
#
_symmetry.space_group_name_H-M   'P 1'
#
loop_
_entity.id
_entity.type
_entity.pdbx_description
1 polymer ?
#
loop_
_entity_poly.entity_id
_entity_poly.type
_entity_poly.pdbx_seq_one_letter_code
_entity_poly.pdbx_strand_id
1 'polypeptide(L)'
;MQNLNQKGFAQILVLLLLLAGIAVGVYLVQQKTNFLPKANDITPTLSQTSSFPLGINISLSESTAYDFWNTHALSTDIVSSYVKDINLLTSAEAGIKFLFTQFNNPEASMDLAVSHNIGYVTANIETTDLDLQIASESAQYSMAKAKGLKFIFAPMGYILEESYSYQDYAMLKNADYIFYQTQYLQDSSRNLGTTDPSQQITNYAARVKGLISKIKPYIVEHKVWVQVSVNPPDNRCITAERVIQYIDSIEDGSQNSPDGIIIFYASKYDTTGDRQDDGNCLSKGFPSRVDVMKQVIEHYRPAPTPTPIPSKQDHEKKGKKLSVTVEARFYANVKDQLKTGDLLSMPAVRQSANTPMTVDNWKFKQAVAALNSVDGEIDLQKGIFLSAVADVQNLINNIPVNVNWVAYNMEPGMTPASDLQNPVNSVRQFANVVHNSGRKMGFAPLRSYIDNNQGTIQMSDIINSVDAISYQGQLLLPTMSEEDFVKTVKEKYNYVKGINPNTQFHLQLWLGRQTSDQMAKVFNRSDKYFDNAVIGTHSDLEGILQVLPQLKWR
;
A
#
# COMPACT_ATOMS: atom_id res chain seq x y z
N MET A 1 29.23 41.03 69.02
CA MET A 1 28.33 41.01 67.85
C MET A 1 27.94 39.56 67.50
N GLN A 2 27.15 38.92 68.36
CA GLN A 2 26.62 37.56 68.16
C GLN A 2 25.24 37.53 68.81
N ASN A 3 24.16 37.61 68.02
CA ASN A 3 22.79 37.16 68.35
C ASN A 3 21.70 37.65 67.36
N LEU A 4 22.04 37.91 66.09
CA LEU A 4 21.03 38.34 65.09
C LEU A 4 20.77 37.31 63.97
N ASN A 5 21.47 36.18 63.90
CA ASN A 5 21.31 35.24 62.77
C ASN A 5 20.56 33.93 63.05
N GLN A 6 20.22 33.61 64.30
CA GLN A 6 19.54 32.33 64.59
C GLN A 6 18.02 32.38 64.35
N LYS A 7 17.36 33.53 64.51
CA LYS A 7 15.90 33.64 64.29
C LYS A 7 15.51 33.54 62.81
N GLY A 8 16.32 34.09 61.90
CA GLY A 8 16.06 34.02 60.46
C GLY A 8 16.20 32.60 59.90
N PHE A 9 17.19 31.84 60.37
CA PHE A 9 17.43 30.48 59.88
C PHE A 9 16.32 29.51 60.29
N ALA A 10 15.81 29.64 61.51
CA ALA A 10 14.67 28.84 61.97
C ALA A 10 13.39 29.11 61.16
N GLN A 11 13.13 30.36 60.80
CA GLN A 11 11.97 30.73 59.98
C GLN A 11 12.07 30.17 58.55
N ILE A 12 13.26 30.16 57.96
CA ILE A 12 13.49 29.57 56.63
C ILE A 12 13.25 28.05 56.65
N LEU A 13 13.74 27.36 57.69
CA LEU A 13 13.53 25.92 57.85
C LEU A 13 12.04 25.57 58.02
N VAL A 14 11.30 26.35 58.81
CA VAL A 14 9.86 26.16 58.98
C VAL A 14 9.11 26.39 57.67
N LEU A 15 9.51 27.40 56.88
CA LEU A 15 8.91 27.67 55.58
C LEU A 15 9.15 26.52 54.59
N LEU A 16 10.36 25.98 54.56
CA LEU A 16 10.71 24.83 53.70
C LEU A 16 9.94 23.56 54.09
N LEU A 17 9.75 23.31 55.39
CA LEU A 17 8.95 22.18 55.87
C LEU A 17 7.47 22.34 55.51
N LEU A 18 6.92 23.55 55.58
CA LEU A 18 5.56 23.83 55.14
C LEU A 18 5.39 23.61 53.63
N LEU A 19 6.35 24.06 52.82
CA LEU A 19 6.34 23.85 51.37
C LEU A 19 6.45 22.37 51.00
N ALA A 20 7.31 21.60 51.69
CA ALA A 20 7.41 20.16 51.51
C ALA A 20 6.10 19.46 51.89
N GLY A 21 5.48 19.86 53.01
CA GLY A 21 4.18 19.33 53.44
C GLY A 21 3.06 19.59 52.43
N ILE A 22 3.01 20.79 51.86
CA ILE A 22 2.05 21.15 50.80
C ILE A 22 2.32 20.31 49.54
N ALA A 23 3.58 20.17 49.12
CA ALA A 23 3.94 19.38 47.93
C ALA A 23 3.54 17.90 48.09
N VAL A 24 3.78 17.30 49.26
CA VAL A 24 3.36 15.93 49.56
C VAL A 24 1.83 15.83 49.63
N GLY A 25 1.15 16.80 50.24
CA GLY A 25 -0.30 16.86 50.29
C GLY A 25 -0.94 16.91 48.89
N VAL A 26 -0.42 17.77 48.01
CA VAL A 26 -0.86 17.86 46.61
C VAL A 26 -0.59 16.55 45.88
N TYR A 27 0.58 15.93 46.08
CA TYR A 27 0.91 14.64 45.47
C TYR A 27 -0.03 13.50 45.91
N LEU A 28 -0.37 13.44 47.20
CA LEU A 28 -1.28 12.41 47.73
C LEU A 28 -2.73 12.64 47.30
N VAL A 29 -3.20 13.90 47.26
CA VAL A 29 -4.52 14.24 46.71
C VAL A 29 -4.57 13.90 45.23
N GLN A 30 -3.52 14.22 44.47
CA GLN A 30 -3.41 13.91 43.05
C GLN A 30 -3.49 12.40 42.77
N GLN A 31 -2.73 11.59 43.53
CA GLN A 31 -2.76 10.12 43.45
C GLN A 31 -4.16 9.55 43.70
N LYS A 32 -4.93 10.16 44.61
CA LYS A 32 -6.24 9.64 45.02
C LYS A 32 -7.42 10.16 44.18
N THR A 33 -7.29 11.35 43.58
CA THR A 33 -8.42 12.05 42.95
C THR A 33 -8.25 12.33 41.46
N ASN A 34 -7.05 12.17 40.88
CA ASN A 34 -6.73 12.60 39.51
C ASN A 34 -7.16 14.06 39.23
N PHE A 35 -7.07 14.93 40.25
CA PHE A 35 -7.63 16.29 40.21
C PHE A 35 -6.91 17.23 39.23
N LEU A 36 -5.61 17.05 39.03
CA LEU A 36 -4.86 17.67 37.94
C LEU A 36 -4.74 16.64 36.80
N PRO A 37 -4.88 17.04 35.52
CA PRO A 37 -4.50 16.17 34.43
C PRO A 37 -3.03 15.78 34.63
N LYS A 38 -2.71 14.47 34.58
CA LYS A 38 -1.31 14.03 34.53
C LYS A 38 -0.64 14.83 33.43
N ALA A 39 0.52 15.42 33.70
CA ALA A 39 1.35 16.02 32.66
C ALA A 39 1.45 14.96 31.57
N ASN A 40 0.86 15.26 30.41
CA ASN A 40 0.71 14.30 29.34
C ASN A 40 2.06 13.64 29.13
N ASP A 41 2.11 12.32 29.30
CA ASP A 41 3.04 11.53 28.50
C ASP A 41 2.81 12.07 27.09
N ILE A 42 3.81 12.73 26.55
CA ILE A 42 3.82 13.12 25.15
C ILE A 42 3.93 11.80 24.41
N THR A 43 2.82 11.07 24.32
CA THR A 43 2.61 10.10 23.26
C THR A 43 2.74 10.95 22.01
N PRO A 44 3.76 10.73 21.16
CA PRO A 44 3.90 11.46 19.92
C PRO A 44 2.55 11.34 19.22
N THR A 45 1.89 12.47 19.00
CA THR A 45 0.74 12.51 18.11
C THR A 45 1.21 11.89 16.80
N LEU A 46 0.72 10.69 16.49
CA LEU A 46 0.84 10.03 15.18
C LEU A 46 0.17 10.96 14.16
N SER A 47 0.93 11.96 13.73
CA SER A 47 0.50 13.06 12.89
C SER A 47 1.64 13.36 11.94
N GLN A 48 1.79 12.47 10.96
CA GLN A 48 1.93 12.77 9.54
C GLN A 48 2.18 11.43 8.86
N THR A 49 1.26 11.00 8.00
CA THR A 49 1.57 9.98 7.00
C THR A 49 2.73 10.53 6.18
N SER A 50 3.94 9.99 6.39
CA SER A 50 5.11 10.46 5.66
C SER A 50 4.85 10.27 4.16
N SER A 51 5.00 11.33 3.38
CA SER A 51 4.74 11.32 1.93
C SER A 51 5.94 10.83 1.12
N PHE A 52 7.03 10.42 1.78
CA PHE A 52 8.27 10.05 1.11
C PHE A 52 8.36 8.53 0.86
N PRO A 53 9.01 8.08 -0.22
CA PRO A 53 9.24 6.66 -0.49
C PRO A 53 9.99 5.95 0.64
N LEU A 54 9.41 4.89 1.20
CA LEU A 54 10.12 3.98 2.10
C LEU A 54 10.60 2.79 1.28
N GLY A 55 11.91 2.62 1.17
CA GLY A 55 12.48 1.39 0.70
C GLY A 55 12.70 0.40 1.83
N ILE A 56 12.56 -0.89 1.56
CA ILE A 56 13.04 -1.95 2.42
C ILE A 56 14.00 -2.78 1.59
N ASN A 57 15.24 -2.85 2.05
CA ASN A 57 16.23 -3.73 1.45
C ASN A 57 16.16 -5.08 2.16
N ILE A 58 15.57 -6.06 1.47
CA ILE A 58 15.42 -7.42 1.95
C ILE A 58 16.56 -8.26 1.35
N SER A 59 17.63 -8.39 2.11
CA SER A 59 18.58 -9.46 1.91
C SER A 59 18.21 -10.59 2.87
N LEU A 60 17.37 -11.56 2.44
CA LEU A 60 17.50 -13.01 2.69
C LEU A 60 16.24 -13.88 2.46
N SER A 61 16.52 -15.18 2.44
CA SER A 61 15.76 -16.37 2.04
C SER A 61 14.48 -16.70 2.83
N GLU A 62 13.85 -15.74 3.51
CA GLU A 62 12.66 -15.99 4.34
C GLU A 62 11.42 -15.31 3.73
N SER A 63 10.44 -16.13 3.32
CA SER A 63 9.19 -15.68 2.71
C SER A 63 8.39 -14.71 3.60
N THR A 64 8.61 -14.75 4.92
CA THR A 64 7.88 -13.94 5.92
C THR A 64 8.14 -12.43 5.82
N ALA A 65 9.32 -12.01 5.36
CA ALA A 65 9.60 -10.60 5.11
C ALA A 65 8.91 -10.09 3.84
N TYR A 66 8.78 -10.96 2.83
CA TYR A 66 8.08 -10.65 1.58
C TYR A 66 6.55 -10.60 1.76
N ASP A 67 5.97 -11.52 2.52
CA ASP A 67 4.54 -11.50 2.84
C ASP A 67 4.17 -10.21 3.59
N PHE A 68 5.02 -9.80 4.53
CA PHE A 68 4.87 -8.53 5.24
C PHE A 68 4.99 -7.33 4.31
N TRP A 69 6.00 -7.31 3.43
CA TRP A 69 6.18 -6.28 2.40
C TRP A 69 4.91 -6.13 1.55
N ASN A 70 4.40 -7.22 0.98
CA ASN A 70 3.24 -7.19 0.11
C ASN A 70 1.97 -6.67 0.82
N THR A 71 1.90 -6.79 2.14
CA THR A 71 0.77 -6.28 2.95
C THR A 71 0.86 -4.78 3.23
N HIS A 72 2.07 -4.22 3.35
CA HIS A 72 2.29 -2.85 3.87
C HIS A 72 2.88 -1.87 2.85
N ALA A 73 3.50 -2.37 1.78
CA ALA A 73 4.20 -1.53 0.82
C ALA A 73 3.26 -0.83 -0.15
N LEU A 74 3.60 0.42 -0.47
CA LEU A 74 2.97 1.22 -1.50
C LEU A 74 3.68 1.04 -2.85
N SER A 75 3.03 1.44 -3.95
CA SER A 75 3.66 1.38 -5.28
C SER A 75 4.91 2.27 -5.42
N THR A 76 5.06 3.27 -4.55
CA THR A 76 6.19 4.19 -4.51
C THR A 76 7.36 3.69 -3.65
N ASP A 77 7.14 2.68 -2.83
CA ASP A 77 8.15 2.12 -1.92
C ASP A 77 9.16 1.28 -2.73
N ILE A 78 10.35 1.00 -2.19
CA ILE A 78 11.42 0.29 -2.92
C ILE A 78 11.70 -1.07 -2.31
N VAL A 79 11.75 -2.12 -3.12
CA VAL A 79 12.18 -3.46 -2.70
C VAL A 79 13.43 -3.85 -3.45
N SER A 80 14.40 -4.42 -2.73
CA SER A 80 15.67 -4.80 -3.34
C SER A 80 16.20 -6.14 -2.92
N SER A 81 16.90 -6.80 -3.84
CA SER A 81 17.56 -8.09 -3.57
C SER A 81 18.74 -8.35 -4.50
N TYR A 82 19.47 -9.44 -4.25
CA TYR A 82 20.60 -9.88 -5.08
C TYR A 82 20.14 -10.77 -6.24
N VAL A 83 21.00 -10.95 -7.25
CA VAL A 83 20.76 -11.85 -8.41
C VAL A 83 20.29 -13.25 -8.00
N LYS A 84 20.86 -13.83 -6.95
CA LYS A 84 20.48 -15.18 -6.48
C LYS A 84 19.03 -15.27 -5.97
N ASP A 85 18.45 -14.14 -5.58
CA ASP A 85 17.12 -14.01 -4.96
C ASP A 85 16.13 -13.33 -5.91
N ILE A 86 16.42 -13.27 -7.21
CA ILE A 86 15.62 -12.49 -8.16
C ILE A 86 14.17 -12.97 -8.24
N ASN A 87 13.90 -14.27 -8.08
CA ASN A 87 12.54 -14.81 -8.07
C ASN A 87 11.72 -14.19 -6.93
N LEU A 88 12.33 -14.00 -5.75
CA LEU A 88 11.69 -13.35 -4.61
C LEU A 88 11.49 -11.86 -4.89
N LEU A 89 12.48 -11.18 -5.47
CA LEU A 89 12.33 -9.78 -5.88
C LEU A 89 11.19 -9.60 -6.88
N THR A 90 11.02 -10.54 -7.82
CA THR A 90 9.91 -10.50 -8.78
C THR A 90 8.55 -10.82 -8.17
N SER A 91 8.50 -11.60 -7.08
CA SER A 91 7.25 -11.90 -6.36
C SER A 91 6.74 -10.76 -5.48
N ALA A 92 7.53 -9.70 -5.28
CA ALA A 92 7.02 -8.48 -4.67
C ALA A 92 5.93 -7.85 -5.57
N GLU A 93 4.74 -7.66 -5.01
CA GLU A 93 3.54 -7.16 -5.71
C GLU A 93 3.45 -5.64 -5.73
N ALA A 94 4.08 -4.98 -4.76
CA ALA A 94 4.13 -3.54 -4.62
C ALA A 94 5.58 -3.04 -4.59
N GLY A 95 5.74 -1.78 -4.98
CA GLY A 95 7.00 -1.06 -4.96
C GLY A 95 7.86 -1.19 -6.22
N ILE A 96 8.85 -0.30 -6.25
CA ILE A 96 9.91 -0.18 -7.23
C ILE A 96 10.94 -1.28 -6.96
N LYS A 97 11.13 -2.16 -7.94
CA LYS A 97 12.08 -3.27 -7.85
C LYS A 97 13.49 -2.83 -8.19
N PHE A 98 14.44 -3.26 -7.39
CA PHE A 98 15.84 -2.86 -7.45
C PHE A 98 16.77 -4.09 -7.30
N LEU A 99 17.66 -4.33 -8.27
CA LEU A 99 18.56 -5.49 -8.28
C LEU A 99 20.02 -5.11 -8.00
N PHE A 100 20.65 -5.77 -7.04
CA PHE A 100 22.10 -5.72 -6.84
C PHE A 100 22.83 -6.58 -7.87
N THR A 101 23.67 -5.97 -8.70
CA THR A 101 24.45 -6.64 -9.75
C THR A 101 25.62 -7.42 -9.16
N GLN A 102 25.99 -8.50 -9.84
CA GLN A 102 27.22 -9.22 -9.54
C GLN A 102 28.41 -8.45 -10.07
N PHE A 103 29.40 -8.16 -9.21
CA PHE A 103 30.59 -7.41 -9.57
C PHE A 103 31.39 -8.04 -10.72
N ASN A 104 31.48 -9.37 -10.75
CA ASN A 104 32.23 -10.12 -11.76
C ASN A 104 31.44 -10.38 -13.06
N ASN A 105 30.13 -10.11 -13.08
CA ASN A 105 29.29 -10.26 -14.27
C ASN A 105 28.11 -9.26 -14.28
N PRO A 106 28.40 -7.95 -14.40
CA PRO A 106 27.37 -6.93 -14.33
C PRO A 106 26.41 -6.98 -15.52
N GLU A 107 26.90 -7.34 -16.71
CA GLU A 107 26.07 -7.42 -17.92
C GLU A 107 24.97 -8.49 -17.79
N ALA A 108 25.32 -9.71 -17.36
CA ALA A 108 24.32 -10.76 -17.15
C ALA A 108 23.31 -10.38 -16.07
N SER A 109 23.73 -9.64 -15.03
CA SER A 109 22.83 -9.14 -13.99
C SER A 109 21.82 -8.14 -14.55
N MET A 110 22.24 -7.27 -15.47
CA MET A 110 21.36 -6.29 -16.11
C MET A 110 20.44 -6.92 -17.14
N ASP A 111 20.90 -7.91 -17.91
CA ASP A 111 20.03 -8.69 -18.80
C ASP A 111 18.93 -9.40 -18.01
N LEU A 112 19.30 -9.94 -16.85
CA LEU A 112 18.34 -10.56 -15.95
C LEU A 112 17.32 -9.54 -15.43
N ALA A 113 17.76 -8.34 -15.04
CA ALA A 113 16.88 -7.24 -14.64
C ALA A 113 15.87 -6.88 -15.75
N VAL A 114 16.33 -6.72 -17.00
CA VAL A 114 15.46 -6.46 -18.16
C VAL A 114 14.45 -7.59 -18.36
N SER A 115 14.91 -8.85 -18.32
CA SER A 115 14.06 -10.03 -18.53
C SER A 115 12.95 -10.19 -17.48
N HIS A 116 13.11 -9.54 -16.33
CA HIS A 116 12.19 -9.59 -15.19
C HIS A 116 11.49 -8.26 -14.92
N ASN A 117 11.57 -7.32 -15.87
CA ASN A 117 10.94 -6.00 -15.79
C ASN A 117 11.34 -5.22 -14.52
N ILE A 118 12.61 -5.33 -14.13
CA ILE A 118 13.21 -4.59 -13.03
C ILE A 118 13.85 -3.33 -13.61
N GLY A 119 13.39 -2.15 -13.18
CA GLY A 119 13.83 -0.87 -13.75
C GLY A 119 15.12 -0.31 -13.15
N TYR A 120 15.61 -0.85 -12.03
CA TYR A 120 16.70 -0.26 -11.23
C TYR A 120 17.78 -1.29 -10.92
N VAL A 121 19.04 -0.90 -11.06
CA VAL A 121 20.22 -1.73 -10.75
C VAL A 121 21.27 -0.94 -9.96
N THR A 122 22.06 -1.62 -9.12
CA THR A 122 23.24 -1.05 -8.45
C THR A 122 24.39 -2.03 -8.53
N ALA A 123 25.60 -1.51 -8.45
CA ALA A 123 26.74 -2.31 -8.06
C ALA A 123 26.92 -2.24 -6.53
N ASN A 124 27.22 -3.37 -5.87
CA ASN A 124 27.73 -3.34 -4.48
C ASN A 124 29.25 -3.49 -4.51
N ILE A 125 29.95 -2.39 -4.81
CA ILE A 125 31.41 -2.38 -4.89
C ILE A 125 31.95 -1.94 -3.53
N GLU A 126 32.48 -2.89 -2.79
CA GLU A 126 33.10 -2.66 -1.48
C GLU A 126 34.63 -2.68 -1.62
N THR A 127 35.20 -1.64 -2.26
CA THR A 127 36.66 -1.46 -2.40
C THR A 127 37.11 -0.13 -1.81
N THR A 128 38.34 -0.07 -1.30
CA THR A 128 38.99 1.18 -0.88
C THR A 128 39.76 1.85 -2.02
N ASP A 129 39.90 1.18 -3.17
CA ASP A 129 40.49 1.74 -4.38
C ASP A 129 39.45 2.60 -5.13
N LEU A 130 39.51 3.90 -4.89
CA LEU A 130 38.54 4.86 -5.40
C LEU A 130 38.55 4.98 -6.93
N ASP A 131 39.72 4.89 -7.57
CA ASP A 131 39.83 4.97 -9.02
C ASP A 131 39.17 3.75 -9.68
N LEU A 132 39.40 2.56 -9.12
CA LEU A 132 38.72 1.33 -9.56
C LEU A 132 37.21 1.43 -9.37
N GLN A 133 36.77 2.00 -8.26
CA GLN A 133 35.34 2.17 -7.98
C GLN A 133 34.68 3.12 -8.99
N ILE A 134 35.26 4.31 -9.22
CA ILE A 134 34.77 5.28 -10.21
C ILE A 134 34.68 4.64 -11.60
N ALA A 135 35.75 3.94 -12.03
CA ALA A 135 35.80 3.31 -13.34
C ALA A 135 34.74 2.22 -13.50
N SER A 136 34.57 1.36 -12.49
CA SER A 136 33.58 0.29 -12.52
C SER A 136 32.15 0.83 -12.53
N GLU A 137 31.85 1.84 -11.71
CA GLU A 137 30.52 2.45 -11.66
C GLU A 137 30.19 3.21 -12.93
N SER A 138 31.15 3.95 -13.50
CA SER A 138 30.98 4.60 -14.79
C SER A 138 30.67 3.58 -15.91
N ALA A 139 31.34 2.43 -15.90
CA ALA A 139 31.10 1.37 -16.86
C ALA A 139 29.70 0.76 -16.67
N GLN A 140 29.32 0.44 -15.43
CA GLN A 140 28.00 -0.15 -15.14
C GLN A 140 26.85 0.84 -15.35
N TYR A 141 27.05 2.12 -15.06
CA TYR A 141 26.12 3.19 -15.42
C TYR A 141 25.84 3.18 -16.92
N SER A 142 26.89 3.21 -17.74
CA SER A 142 26.78 3.20 -19.20
C SER A 142 26.04 1.95 -19.71
N MET A 143 26.32 0.78 -19.14
CA MET A 143 25.62 -0.48 -19.45
C MET A 143 24.13 -0.41 -19.07
N ALA A 144 23.81 0.09 -17.88
CA ALA A 144 22.44 0.23 -17.42
C ALA A 144 21.65 1.17 -18.35
N LYS A 145 22.22 2.32 -18.72
CA LYS A 145 21.59 3.27 -19.66
C LYS A 145 21.36 2.66 -21.04
N ALA A 146 22.33 1.91 -21.57
CA ALA A 146 22.19 1.23 -22.85
C ALA A 146 21.04 0.20 -22.87
N LYS A 147 20.69 -0.35 -21.71
CA LYS A 147 19.58 -1.30 -21.53
C LYS A 147 18.28 -0.64 -21.04
N GLY A 148 18.21 0.69 -20.97
CA GLY A 148 17.03 1.44 -20.52
C GLY A 148 16.76 1.35 -19.02
N LEU A 149 17.75 0.95 -18.22
CA LEU A 149 17.66 0.83 -16.77
C LEU A 149 18.09 2.14 -16.08
N LYS A 150 17.66 2.30 -14.83
CA LYS A 150 18.15 3.31 -13.89
C LYS A 150 19.28 2.75 -13.04
N PHE A 151 20.35 3.50 -12.89
CA PHE A 151 21.50 3.08 -12.09
C PHE A 151 21.50 3.80 -10.73
N ILE A 152 21.67 3.02 -9.67
CA ILE A 152 21.83 3.50 -8.31
C ILE A 152 23.30 3.37 -7.93
N PHE A 153 23.90 4.44 -7.45
CA PHE A 153 25.23 4.40 -6.84
C PHE A 153 25.07 4.25 -5.33
N ALA A 154 25.53 3.13 -4.78
CA ALA A 154 25.29 2.73 -3.38
C ALA A 154 26.57 2.62 -2.54
N PRO A 155 27.34 3.70 -2.34
CA PRO A 155 28.60 3.63 -1.60
C PRO A 155 28.38 3.34 -0.11
N MET A 156 29.32 2.61 0.49
CA MET A 156 29.46 2.64 1.95
C MET A 156 29.73 4.08 2.38
N GLY A 157 29.10 4.52 3.46
CA GLY A 157 29.15 5.93 3.76
C GLY A 157 30.54 6.48 4.10
N TYR A 158 31.47 5.67 4.62
CA TYR A 158 32.84 6.13 4.85
C TYR A 158 33.60 6.33 3.54
N ILE A 159 33.36 5.48 2.52
CA ILE A 159 33.90 5.66 1.16
C ILE A 159 33.38 6.97 0.60
N LEU A 160 32.08 7.21 0.76
CA LEU A 160 31.48 8.47 0.36
C LEU A 160 32.17 9.63 1.11
N GLU A 161 32.27 9.58 2.44
CA GLU A 161 32.93 10.58 3.31
C GLU A 161 34.42 10.85 2.98
N GLU A 162 35.18 9.84 2.58
CA GLU A 162 36.60 9.95 2.24
C GLU A 162 36.81 10.44 0.78
N SER A 163 35.94 10.01 -0.14
CA SER A 163 35.97 10.40 -1.55
C SER A 163 35.64 11.89 -1.80
N TYR A 164 35.07 12.62 -0.83
CA TYR A 164 34.87 14.08 -0.93
C TYR A 164 36.16 14.88 -1.09
N SER A 165 37.31 14.31 -0.72
CA SER A 165 38.61 14.95 -0.92
C SER A 165 39.18 14.77 -2.34
N TYR A 166 38.55 13.92 -3.15
CA TYR A 166 39.06 13.46 -4.44
C TYR A 166 38.14 13.91 -5.59
N GLN A 167 38.67 14.76 -6.47
CA GLN A 167 38.18 15.16 -7.80
C GLN A 167 36.64 15.18 -8.04
N ASP A 168 36.06 16.37 -7.89
CA ASP A 168 34.90 16.88 -8.65
C ASP A 168 33.62 16.04 -8.73
N TYR A 169 33.33 15.25 -7.70
CA TYR A 169 32.05 14.51 -7.60
C TYR A 169 31.78 13.67 -8.85
N ALA A 170 32.83 13.17 -9.52
CA ALA A 170 32.71 12.47 -10.80
C ALA A 170 31.77 11.25 -10.71
N MET A 171 31.74 10.58 -9.55
CA MET A 171 30.83 9.47 -9.25
C MET A 171 29.35 9.88 -9.28
N LEU A 172 29.03 11.10 -8.83
CA LEU A 172 27.65 11.60 -8.80
C LEU A 172 27.07 11.86 -10.20
N LYS A 173 27.94 12.00 -11.22
CA LYS A 173 27.52 12.17 -12.62
C LYS A 173 27.10 10.85 -13.28
N ASN A 174 27.51 9.72 -12.71
CA ASN A 174 27.29 8.38 -13.24
C ASN A 174 26.23 7.61 -12.44
N ALA A 175 25.20 8.31 -11.95
CA ALA A 175 24.12 7.71 -11.18
C ALA A 175 22.80 8.43 -11.44
N ASP A 176 21.70 7.69 -11.57
CA ASP A 176 20.36 8.29 -11.55
C ASP A 176 19.90 8.54 -10.09
N TYR A 177 20.43 7.77 -9.13
CA TYR A 177 20.11 7.83 -7.69
C TYR A 177 21.36 7.60 -6.85
N ILE A 178 21.42 8.26 -5.69
CA ILE A 178 22.46 8.03 -4.67
C ILE A 178 21.84 7.25 -3.51
N PHE A 179 22.45 6.14 -3.14
CA PHE A 179 22.05 5.33 -2.00
C PHE A 179 23.14 5.34 -0.93
N TYR A 180 23.00 6.24 0.04
CA TYR A 180 23.97 6.45 1.10
C TYR A 180 23.79 5.41 2.23
N GLN A 181 24.73 4.47 2.33
CA GLN A 181 24.67 3.41 3.34
C GLN A 181 25.22 3.89 4.69
N THR A 182 24.37 4.15 5.69
CA THR A 182 24.79 4.77 6.97
C THR A 182 24.92 3.82 8.16
N GLN A 183 24.83 2.50 7.94
CA GLN A 183 24.77 1.50 9.01
C GLN A 183 25.96 1.55 9.99
N TYR A 184 27.15 1.96 9.54
CA TYR A 184 28.35 2.09 10.38
C TYR A 184 28.32 3.35 11.27
N LEU A 185 27.45 4.33 10.97
CA LEU A 185 27.29 5.53 11.79
C LEU A 185 26.36 5.28 12.98
N GLN A 186 25.37 4.39 12.85
CA GLN A 186 24.37 4.15 13.88
C GLN A 186 24.99 3.55 15.15
N ASP A 187 24.75 4.22 16.29
CA ASP A 187 25.22 3.87 17.63
C ASP A 187 26.74 3.65 17.76
N SER A 188 27.52 4.08 16.76
CA SER A 188 28.97 3.93 16.78
C SER A 188 29.60 5.03 17.61
N SER A 189 30.03 4.71 18.83
CA SER A 189 30.74 5.68 19.68
C SER A 189 32.06 6.15 19.06
N ARG A 190 32.72 5.29 18.27
CA ARG A 190 33.92 5.63 17.50
C ARG A 190 33.61 6.68 16.44
N ASN A 191 32.54 6.49 15.68
CA ASN A 191 32.24 7.37 14.54
C ASN A 191 31.50 8.64 15.00
N LEU A 192 30.68 8.56 16.04
CA LEU A 192 29.90 9.69 16.54
C LEU A 192 30.61 10.45 17.66
N GLY A 193 31.73 9.96 18.19
CA GLY A 193 32.54 10.63 19.22
C GLY A 193 31.87 10.70 20.59
N THR A 194 30.85 9.87 20.84
CA THR A 194 30.07 9.89 22.09
C THR A 194 29.41 8.55 22.39
N THR A 195 29.28 8.23 23.67
CA THR A 195 28.50 7.09 24.19
C THR A 195 27.12 7.50 24.67
N ASP A 196 26.80 8.79 24.72
CA ASP A 196 25.47 9.30 25.12
C ASP A 196 24.47 9.04 23.98
N PRO A 197 23.42 8.22 24.20
CA PRO A 197 22.44 7.88 23.17
C PRO A 197 21.74 9.10 22.55
N SER A 198 21.45 10.15 23.32
CA SER A 198 20.79 11.35 22.78
C SER A 198 21.73 12.14 21.87
N GLN A 199 23.00 12.24 22.27
CA GLN A 199 24.03 12.89 21.45
C GLN A 199 24.36 12.06 20.20
N GLN A 200 24.27 10.73 20.25
CA GLN A 200 24.45 9.87 19.09
C GLN A 200 23.43 10.17 17.96
N ILE A 201 22.14 10.32 18.30
CA ILE A 201 21.11 10.71 17.30
C ILE A 201 21.45 12.06 16.68
N THR A 202 21.80 13.04 17.50
CA THR A 202 22.15 14.39 17.05
C THR A 202 23.36 14.38 16.12
N ASN A 203 24.42 13.65 16.50
CA ASN A 203 25.66 13.57 15.72
C ASN A 203 25.46 12.78 14.42
N TYR A 204 24.63 11.74 14.44
CA TYR A 204 24.23 11.01 13.24
C TYR A 204 23.50 11.93 12.27
N ALA A 205 22.47 12.65 12.75
CA ALA A 205 21.71 13.57 11.93
C ALA A 205 22.58 14.65 11.30
N ALA A 206 23.48 15.25 12.09
CA ALA A 206 24.41 16.26 11.63
C ALA A 206 25.35 15.73 10.53
N ARG A 207 25.87 14.50 10.68
CA ARG A 207 26.70 13.87 9.64
C ARG A 207 25.93 13.60 8.37
N VAL A 208 24.76 12.95 8.48
CA VAL A 208 23.95 12.56 7.32
C VAL A 208 23.47 13.80 6.56
N LYS A 209 22.88 14.79 7.23
CA LYS A 209 22.41 16.03 6.59
C LYS A 209 23.57 16.86 6.06
N GLY A 210 24.70 16.90 6.77
CA GLY A 210 25.92 17.54 6.31
C GLY A 210 26.39 16.94 4.98
N LEU A 211 26.27 15.62 4.83
CA LEU A 211 26.61 14.93 3.59
C LEU A 211 25.64 15.25 2.45
N ILE A 212 24.34 15.13 2.71
CA ILE A 212 23.29 15.45 1.73
C ILE A 212 23.45 16.88 1.22
N SER A 213 23.75 17.84 2.11
CA SER A 213 23.97 19.24 1.74
C SER A 213 25.15 19.46 0.78
N LYS A 214 26.15 18.57 0.81
CA LYS A 214 27.31 18.61 -0.10
C LYS A 214 27.01 17.94 -1.44
N ILE A 215 26.22 16.87 -1.44
CA ILE A 215 25.87 16.10 -2.64
C ILE A 215 24.84 16.86 -3.48
N LYS A 216 23.76 17.36 -2.86
CA LYS A 216 22.59 17.94 -3.54
C LYS A 216 22.91 19.00 -4.60
N PRO A 217 23.84 19.93 -4.39
CA PRO A 217 24.22 20.91 -5.41
C PRO A 217 24.75 20.32 -6.73
N TYR A 218 25.24 19.08 -6.71
CA TYR A 218 25.82 18.40 -7.87
C TYR A 218 24.85 17.43 -8.57
N ILE A 219 23.64 17.30 -8.04
CA ILE A 219 22.60 16.39 -8.55
C ILE A 219 21.34 17.19 -8.92
N VAL A 220 21.31 17.70 -10.15
CA VAL A 220 20.20 18.55 -10.63
C VAL A 220 18.91 17.74 -10.83
N GLU A 221 19.02 16.42 -11.08
CA GLU A 221 17.87 15.54 -11.38
C GLU A 221 17.82 14.25 -10.54
N HIS A 222 18.82 13.99 -9.68
CA HIS A 222 18.95 12.72 -8.95
C HIS A 222 18.38 12.82 -7.53
N LYS A 223 17.91 11.69 -6.99
CA LYS A 223 17.41 11.58 -5.61
C LYS A 223 18.46 10.96 -4.69
N VAL A 224 18.55 11.42 -3.44
CA VAL A 224 19.41 10.87 -2.40
C VAL A 224 18.57 10.05 -1.42
N TRP A 225 18.84 8.75 -1.38
CA TRP A 225 18.24 7.81 -0.45
C TRP A 225 19.23 7.43 0.64
N VAL A 226 18.74 7.30 1.87
CA VAL A 226 19.58 6.97 3.03
C VAL A 226 19.20 5.60 3.57
N GLN A 227 20.19 4.72 3.72
CA GLN A 227 20.02 3.44 4.38
C GLN A 227 20.05 3.61 5.90
N VAL A 228 19.06 3.07 6.60
CA VAL A 228 19.06 2.93 8.07
C VAL A 228 18.88 1.45 8.42
N SER A 229 19.80 0.89 9.19
CA SER A 229 19.82 -0.53 9.54
C SER A 229 19.04 -0.82 10.82
N VAL A 230 18.34 -1.97 10.84
CA VAL A 230 17.71 -2.54 12.05
C VAL A 230 18.65 -3.47 12.84
N ASN A 231 19.89 -3.60 12.37
CA ASN A 231 20.95 -4.38 13.01
C ASN A 231 22.35 -3.82 12.70
N PRO A 232 22.61 -2.53 13.01
CA PRO A 232 23.90 -1.90 12.71
C PRO A 232 25.07 -2.62 13.41
N PRO A 233 26.30 -2.56 12.85
CA PRO A 233 27.44 -3.33 13.36
C PRO A 233 27.76 -3.13 14.84
N ASP A 234 27.68 -1.89 15.33
CA ASP A 234 28.02 -1.53 16.71
C ASP A 234 26.84 -1.69 17.68
N ASN A 235 25.62 -1.91 17.19
CA ASN A 235 24.44 -2.21 18.00
C ASN A 235 23.49 -3.20 17.30
N ARG A 236 23.87 -4.48 17.30
CA ARG A 236 23.08 -5.55 16.67
C ARG A 236 21.68 -5.73 17.27
N CYS A 237 21.47 -5.35 18.54
CA CYS A 237 20.18 -5.46 19.24
C CYS A 237 19.43 -4.12 19.37
N ILE A 238 19.64 -3.18 18.43
CA ILE A 238 18.92 -1.89 18.37
C ILE A 238 17.39 -2.08 18.44
N THR A 239 16.66 -1.18 19.10
CA THR A 239 15.18 -1.27 19.16
C THR A 239 14.53 -0.54 17.99
N ALA A 240 13.24 -0.81 17.74
CA ALA A 240 12.49 -0.12 16.68
C ALA A 240 12.40 1.39 16.96
N GLU A 241 12.12 1.77 18.20
CA GLU A 241 12.06 3.17 18.64
C GLU A 241 13.38 3.89 18.36
N ARG A 242 14.51 3.20 18.57
CA ARG A 242 15.83 3.75 18.31
C ARG A 242 16.09 3.96 16.82
N VAL A 243 15.65 3.02 15.97
CA VAL A 243 15.72 3.17 14.51
C VAL A 243 14.84 4.32 14.02
N ILE A 244 13.61 4.43 14.56
CA ILE A 244 12.68 5.53 14.28
C ILE A 244 13.32 6.88 14.66
N GLN A 245 13.94 6.99 15.84
CA GLN A 245 14.68 8.20 16.23
C GLN A 245 15.77 8.59 15.22
N TYR A 246 16.50 7.62 14.65
CA TYR A 246 17.49 7.90 13.61
C TYR A 246 16.83 8.45 12.35
N ILE A 247 15.74 7.84 11.88
CA ILE A 247 15.01 8.26 10.68
C ILE A 247 14.40 9.65 10.88
N ASP A 248 13.66 9.88 11.96
CA ASP A 248 13.03 11.17 12.29
C ASP A 248 14.07 12.29 12.41
N SER A 249 15.27 11.97 12.91
CA SER A 249 16.34 12.97 13.04
C SER A 249 16.88 13.46 11.70
N ILE A 250 16.77 12.66 10.63
CA ILE A 250 17.22 13.01 9.27
C ILE A 250 16.08 13.47 8.36
N GLU A 251 14.84 13.09 8.67
CA GLU A 251 13.63 13.42 7.91
C GLU A 251 12.86 14.56 8.59
N ASP A 252 13.36 15.78 8.44
CA ASP A 252 12.75 17.00 8.99
C ASP A 252 12.11 17.91 7.93
N GLY A 253 11.91 17.40 6.72
CA GLY A 253 11.39 18.16 5.57
C GLY A 253 12.30 19.29 5.08
N SER A 254 13.53 19.39 5.59
CA SER A 254 14.50 20.40 5.16
C SER A 254 15.07 20.07 3.78
N GLN A 255 15.66 21.07 3.12
CA GLN A 255 16.36 20.85 1.85
C GLN A 255 17.51 19.82 1.96
N ASN A 256 18.01 19.57 3.17
CA ASN A 256 19.06 18.60 3.46
C ASN A 256 18.52 17.25 3.98
N SER A 257 17.20 17.07 4.01
CA SER A 257 16.59 15.76 4.27
C SER A 257 16.80 14.82 3.08
N PRO A 258 16.81 13.50 3.32
CA PRO A 258 16.84 12.52 2.25
C PRO A 258 15.53 12.54 1.44
N ASP A 259 15.60 12.14 0.18
CA ASP A 259 14.45 11.99 -0.71
C ASP A 259 13.74 10.63 -0.52
N GLY A 260 14.32 9.74 0.29
CA GLY A 260 13.81 8.42 0.62
C GLY A 260 14.65 7.72 1.68
N ILE A 261 14.04 6.81 2.44
CA ILE A 261 14.71 6.02 3.49
C ILE A 261 14.66 4.56 3.09
N ILE A 262 15.79 3.86 3.16
CA ILE A 262 15.85 2.41 2.95
C ILE A 262 16.12 1.72 4.28
N ILE A 263 15.15 0.96 4.76
CA ILE A 263 15.29 0.14 5.97
C ILE A 263 16.07 -1.11 5.57
N PHE A 264 17.28 -1.26 6.13
CA PHE A 264 18.17 -2.37 5.82
C PHE A 264 18.17 -3.42 6.91
N TYR A 265 17.99 -4.66 6.49
CA TYR A 265 18.12 -5.84 7.34
C TYR A 265 19.12 -6.83 6.72
N ALA A 266 20.15 -7.18 7.50
CA ALA A 266 21.08 -8.26 7.14
C ALA A 266 20.75 -9.53 7.96
N SER A 267 20.09 -10.52 7.38
CA SER A 267 19.71 -11.76 8.08
C SER A 267 20.86 -12.76 8.35
N LYS A 268 21.98 -12.70 7.60
CA LYS A 268 23.15 -13.60 7.70
C LYS A 268 24.37 -12.95 7.05
N TYR A 269 25.42 -12.70 7.81
CA TYR A 269 26.79 -12.69 7.26
C TYR A 269 27.31 -14.13 7.28
N ASP A 270 27.99 -14.51 6.20
CA ASP A 270 28.25 -15.86 5.70
C ASP A 270 29.01 -16.85 6.61
N THR A 271 28.82 -18.13 6.29
CA THR A 271 29.36 -19.47 6.65
C THR A 271 30.67 -19.68 7.43
N THR A 272 31.40 -18.66 7.86
CA THR A 272 32.65 -18.85 8.63
C THR A 272 32.44 -19.16 10.12
N GLY A 273 31.19 -19.30 10.57
CA GLY A 273 30.86 -19.70 11.94
C GLY A 273 30.86 -18.56 12.96
N ASP A 274 31.24 -17.34 12.58
CA ASP A 274 31.19 -16.16 13.46
C ASP A 274 30.09 -15.19 13.00
N ARG A 275 28.91 -15.32 13.64
CA ARG A 275 27.86 -14.29 13.92
C ARG A 275 26.46 -14.92 14.02
N GLN A 276 26.11 -15.34 15.25
CA GLN A 276 24.76 -15.77 15.65
C GLN A 276 23.92 -14.58 16.18
N ASP A 277 23.64 -13.59 15.34
CA ASP A 277 23.15 -12.30 15.85
C ASP A 277 21.69 -12.32 16.34
N ASP A 278 20.77 -13.03 15.66
CA ASP A 278 19.37 -13.12 16.12
C ASP A 278 19.24 -13.96 17.40
N GLY A 279 19.99 -15.06 17.51
CA GLY A 279 19.97 -15.92 18.71
C GLY A 279 20.47 -15.19 19.97
N ASN A 280 21.48 -14.34 19.84
CA ASN A 280 22.03 -13.54 20.95
C ASN A 280 21.07 -12.43 21.39
N CYS A 281 20.38 -11.76 20.46
CA CYS A 281 19.38 -10.75 20.81
C CYS A 281 18.11 -11.39 21.41
N LEU A 282 17.60 -12.48 20.81
CA LEU A 282 16.41 -13.20 21.29
C LEU A 282 16.64 -13.81 22.70
N SER A 283 17.80 -14.39 22.97
CA SER A 283 18.15 -14.92 24.31
C SER A 283 18.27 -13.84 25.37
N LYS A 284 18.49 -12.58 24.97
CA LYS A 284 18.48 -11.39 25.82
C LYS A 284 17.10 -10.71 25.91
N GLY A 285 16.06 -11.30 25.33
CA GLY A 285 14.69 -10.79 25.36
C GLY A 285 14.38 -9.68 24.35
N PHE A 286 15.26 -9.42 23.38
CA PHE A 286 14.98 -8.47 22.31
C PHE A 286 14.14 -9.10 21.20
N PRO A 287 13.31 -8.33 20.47
CA PRO A 287 12.58 -8.82 19.30
C PRO A 287 13.52 -9.32 18.20
N SER A 288 13.00 -10.21 17.34
CA SER A 288 13.73 -10.57 16.11
C SER A 288 13.97 -9.31 15.27
N ARG A 289 15.01 -9.31 14.44
CA ARG A 289 15.32 -8.16 13.59
C ARG A 289 14.25 -7.91 12.54
N VAL A 290 13.59 -8.98 12.09
CA VAL A 290 12.39 -8.90 11.26
C VAL A 290 11.28 -8.17 12.01
N ASP A 291 11.05 -8.47 13.29
CA ASP A 291 10.02 -7.76 14.07
C ASP A 291 10.37 -6.29 14.30
N VAL A 292 11.65 -5.96 14.53
CA VAL A 292 12.10 -4.56 14.59
C VAL A 292 11.82 -3.85 13.27
N MET A 293 12.16 -4.47 12.14
CA MET A 293 11.86 -3.93 10.81
C MET A 293 10.35 -3.69 10.64
N LYS A 294 9.51 -4.67 10.98
CA LYS A 294 8.05 -4.56 10.89
C LYS A 294 7.53 -3.39 11.72
N GLN A 295 7.98 -3.24 12.96
CA GLN A 295 7.58 -2.15 13.84
C GLN A 295 7.99 -0.78 13.29
N VAL A 296 9.19 -0.66 12.72
CA VAL A 296 9.64 0.59 12.06
C VAL A 296 8.74 0.90 10.86
N ILE A 297 8.38 -0.09 10.06
CA ILE A 297 7.51 0.10 8.89
C ILE A 297 6.10 0.49 9.33
N GLU A 298 5.51 -0.21 10.28
CA GLU A 298 4.19 0.08 10.85
C GLU A 298 4.15 1.48 11.48
N HIS A 299 5.26 2.02 11.98
CA HIS A 299 5.31 3.38 12.48
C HIS A 299 5.06 4.42 11.37
N TYR A 300 5.72 4.28 10.21
CA TYR A 300 5.57 5.22 9.09
C TYR A 300 4.44 4.85 8.11
N ARG A 301 3.99 3.60 8.18
CA ARG A 301 2.92 2.99 7.40
C ARG A 301 2.03 2.20 8.36
N PRO A 302 1.33 2.89 9.29
CA PRO A 302 0.38 2.20 10.13
C PRO A 302 -0.57 1.48 9.19
N ALA A 303 -0.74 0.17 9.41
CA ALA A 303 -1.75 -0.60 8.70
C ALA A 303 -3.02 0.25 8.69
N PRO A 304 -3.69 0.40 7.52
CA PRO A 304 -4.83 1.30 7.41
C PRO A 304 -5.72 1.04 8.61
N THR A 305 -5.84 2.06 9.48
CA THR A 305 -6.56 1.89 10.74
C THR A 305 -7.89 1.30 10.35
N PRO A 306 -8.27 0.11 10.86
CA PRO A 306 -9.58 -0.43 10.57
C PRO A 306 -10.53 0.71 10.89
N THR A 307 -11.19 1.25 9.86
CA THR A 307 -12.14 2.34 10.07
C THR A 307 -13.03 1.83 11.20
N PRO A 308 -13.17 2.56 12.33
CA PRO A 308 -13.86 2.04 13.50
C PRO A 308 -15.13 1.40 12.99
N ILE A 309 -15.22 0.08 13.14
CA ILE A 309 -16.39 -0.66 12.68
C ILE A 309 -17.54 0.07 13.34
N PRO A 310 -18.44 0.73 12.58
CA PRO A 310 -19.62 1.33 13.18
C PRO A 310 -20.21 0.22 14.02
N SER A 311 -20.37 0.48 15.32
CA SER A 311 -20.79 -0.56 16.25
C SER A 311 -21.98 -1.28 15.61
N LYS A 312 -22.08 -2.61 15.77
CA LYS A 312 -23.18 -3.41 15.17
C LYS A 312 -24.58 -2.78 15.39
N GLN A 313 -24.73 -1.91 16.38
CA GLN A 313 -25.95 -1.15 16.67
C GLN A 313 -26.26 0.02 15.71
N ASP A 314 -25.28 0.62 15.02
CA ASP A 314 -25.54 1.76 14.12
C ASP A 314 -26.09 1.34 12.75
N HIS A 315 -25.81 0.11 12.31
CA HIS A 315 -26.37 -0.45 11.08
C HIS A 315 -27.76 -1.07 11.24
N GLU A 316 -28.20 -1.37 12.47
CA GLU A 316 -29.53 -1.95 12.70
C GLU A 316 -30.68 -0.93 12.70
N LYS A 317 -30.40 0.38 12.66
CA LYS A 317 -31.45 1.43 12.68
C LYS A 317 -31.69 2.20 11.39
N LYS A 318 -30.84 2.05 10.37
CA LYS A 318 -31.14 2.51 9.00
C LYS A 318 -31.29 1.28 8.13
N GLY A 319 -32.54 0.91 7.81
CA GLY A 319 -32.85 -0.24 6.96
C GLY A 319 -31.94 -0.27 5.73
N LYS A 320 -31.28 -1.41 5.52
CA LYS A 320 -30.41 -1.65 4.36
C LYS A 320 -31.18 -1.32 3.08
N LYS A 321 -30.82 -0.24 2.39
CA LYS A 321 -31.47 0.16 1.15
C LYS A 321 -30.87 -0.65 0.01
N LEU A 322 -31.61 -1.65 -0.46
CA LEU A 322 -31.23 -2.45 -1.62
C LEU A 322 -31.46 -1.65 -2.91
N SER A 323 -30.55 -1.81 -3.87
CA SER A 323 -30.64 -1.23 -5.21
C SER A 323 -30.79 -2.30 -6.28
N VAL A 324 -31.19 -1.88 -7.49
CA VAL A 324 -31.12 -2.71 -8.70
C VAL A 324 -30.15 -2.10 -9.70
N THR A 325 -29.52 -2.96 -10.50
CA THR A 325 -28.80 -2.57 -11.71
C THR A 325 -29.48 -3.11 -12.94
N VAL A 326 -29.69 -2.23 -13.91
CA VAL A 326 -30.17 -2.57 -15.26
C VAL A 326 -29.32 -1.83 -16.29
N GLU A 327 -29.36 -2.27 -17.55
CA GLU A 327 -28.57 -1.61 -18.60
C GLU A 327 -29.17 -0.26 -19.01
N ALA A 328 -28.33 0.76 -19.20
CA ALA A 328 -28.77 2.13 -19.46
C ALA A 328 -29.55 2.28 -20.76
N ARG A 329 -29.33 1.41 -21.76
CA ARG A 329 -30.09 1.41 -23.01
C ARG A 329 -31.59 1.13 -22.83
N PHE A 330 -32.00 0.55 -21.70
CA PHE A 330 -33.42 0.30 -21.38
C PHE A 330 -34.05 1.43 -20.57
N TYR A 331 -33.29 2.47 -20.21
CA TYR A 331 -33.71 3.52 -19.28
C TYR A 331 -35.07 4.12 -19.61
N ALA A 332 -35.29 4.52 -20.88
CA ALA A 332 -36.55 5.13 -21.30
C ALA A 332 -37.79 4.24 -21.05
N ASN A 333 -37.62 2.92 -20.99
CA ASN A 333 -38.70 1.96 -20.77
C ASN A 333 -38.92 1.63 -19.29
N VAL A 334 -37.90 1.81 -18.44
CA VAL A 334 -37.93 1.38 -17.04
C VAL A 334 -37.84 2.53 -16.03
N LYS A 335 -37.66 3.78 -16.49
CA LYS A 335 -37.41 4.93 -15.61
C LYS A 335 -38.44 5.10 -14.49
N ASP A 336 -39.72 4.85 -14.77
CA ASP A 336 -40.82 4.97 -13.79
C ASP A 336 -40.81 3.85 -12.73
N GLN A 337 -39.98 2.82 -12.91
CA GLN A 337 -39.79 1.71 -11.97
C GLN A 337 -38.47 1.81 -11.20
N LEU A 338 -37.60 2.75 -11.56
CA LEU A 338 -36.32 2.99 -10.89
C LEU A 338 -36.51 3.91 -9.67
N LYS A 339 -35.62 3.76 -8.69
CA LYS A 339 -35.62 4.51 -7.43
C LYS A 339 -34.24 5.13 -7.21
N THR A 340 -34.19 6.18 -6.40
CA THR A 340 -32.92 6.81 -5.99
C THR A 340 -31.93 5.76 -5.47
N GLY A 341 -30.72 5.77 -6.02
CA GLY A 341 -29.65 4.83 -5.68
C GLY A 341 -29.57 3.59 -6.58
N ASP A 342 -30.56 3.34 -7.44
CA ASP A 342 -30.42 2.32 -8.49
C ASP A 342 -29.32 2.71 -9.49
N LEU A 343 -28.70 1.70 -10.10
CA LEU A 343 -27.57 1.85 -11.00
C LEU A 343 -27.98 1.54 -12.44
N LEU A 344 -27.69 2.47 -13.34
CA LEU A 344 -27.75 2.23 -14.79
C LEU A 344 -26.34 1.99 -15.30
N SER A 345 -26.16 0.90 -16.04
CA SER A 345 -24.82 0.50 -16.48
C SER A 345 -24.73 0.16 -17.96
N MET A 346 -23.57 0.33 -18.57
CA MET A 346 -23.36 -0.06 -19.98
C MET A 346 -21.99 -0.71 -20.18
N PRO A 347 -21.91 -1.84 -20.92
CA PRO A 347 -20.64 -2.45 -21.25
C PRO A 347 -19.95 -1.74 -22.42
N ALA A 348 -18.69 -1.37 -22.20
CA ALA A 348 -17.72 -0.93 -23.21
C ALA A 348 -16.50 -1.87 -23.18
N VAL A 349 -16.78 -3.18 -23.29
CA VAL A 349 -15.77 -4.24 -23.24
C VAL A 349 -15.23 -4.57 -24.63
N ARG A 350 -13.97 -5.04 -24.70
CA ARG A 350 -13.31 -5.37 -25.97
C ARG A 350 -14.12 -6.39 -26.79
N GLN A 351 -14.01 -6.34 -28.11
CA GLN A 351 -14.58 -7.38 -28.97
C GLN A 351 -13.73 -8.66 -28.94
N SER A 352 -12.42 -8.49 -28.79
CA SER A 352 -11.47 -9.57 -28.53
C SER A 352 -10.36 -9.06 -27.60
N ALA A 353 -9.74 -9.97 -26.86
CA ALA A 353 -8.67 -9.65 -25.91
C ALA A 353 -7.54 -8.79 -26.52
N ASN A 354 -7.26 -8.96 -27.82
CA ASN A 354 -6.19 -8.28 -28.54
C ASN A 354 -6.62 -6.99 -29.26
N THR A 355 -7.89 -6.57 -29.14
CA THR A 355 -8.39 -5.34 -29.77
C THR A 355 -8.63 -4.29 -28.68
N PRO A 356 -7.70 -3.35 -28.47
CA PRO A 356 -7.85 -2.31 -27.44
C PRO A 356 -9.14 -1.50 -27.59
N MET A 357 -9.71 -1.08 -26.46
CA MET A 357 -10.81 -0.13 -26.47
C MET A 357 -10.23 1.27 -26.65
N THR A 358 -10.81 2.05 -27.56
CA THR A 358 -10.42 3.44 -27.83
C THR A 358 -11.65 4.33 -27.78
N VAL A 359 -11.44 5.65 -27.69
CA VAL A 359 -12.54 6.64 -27.75
C VAL A 359 -13.36 6.54 -29.03
N ASP A 360 -12.76 6.05 -30.11
CA ASP A 360 -13.43 5.87 -31.40
C ASP A 360 -14.17 4.55 -31.56
N ASN A 361 -13.98 3.61 -30.63
CA ASN A 361 -14.66 2.34 -30.65
C ASN A 361 -16.18 2.53 -30.48
N TRP A 362 -16.96 1.90 -31.36
CA TRP A 362 -18.42 2.05 -31.39
C TRP A 362 -19.09 1.58 -30.09
N LYS A 363 -18.55 0.57 -29.40
CA LYS A 363 -19.09 0.10 -28.10
C LYS A 363 -18.90 1.16 -27.02
N PHE A 364 -17.73 1.80 -26.96
CA PHE A 364 -17.48 2.89 -26.01
C PHE A 364 -18.38 4.08 -26.31
N LYS A 365 -18.47 4.51 -27.58
CA LYS A 365 -19.38 5.58 -28.01
C LYS A 365 -20.84 5.27 -27.65
N GLN A 366 -21.29 4.04 -27.90
CA GLN A 366 -22.64 3.60 -27.55
C GLN A 366 -22.89 3.63 -26.04
N ALA A 367 -21.95 3.13 -25.24
CA ALA A 367 -22.06 3.13 -23.78
C ALA A 367 -22.15 4.56 -23.22
N VAL A 368 -21.26 5.45 -23.66
CA VAL A 368 -21.24 6.86 -23.26
C VAL A 368 -22.54 7.57 -23.68
N ALA A 369 -23.00 7.36 -24.92
CA ALA A 369 -24.25 7.96 -25.41
C ALA A 369 -25.46 7.53 -24.56
N ALA A 370 -25.59 6.23 -24.26
CA ALA A 370 -26.68 5.71 -23.45
C ALA A 370 -26.65 6.22 -21.99
N LEU A 371 -25.46 6.36 -21.39
CA LEU A 371 -25.32 6.92 -20.04
C LEU A 371 -25.61 8.44 -20.00
N ASN A 372 -25.27 9.16 -21.06
CA ASN A 372 -25.58 10.59 -21.21
C ASN A 372 -27.07 10.84 -21.46
N SER A 373 -27.80 9.89 -22.06
CA SER A 373 -29.25 10.02 -22.28
C SER A 373 -30.10 9.82 -21.01
N VAL A 374 -29.50 9.36 -19.92
CA VAL A 374 -30.19 9.26 -18.63
C VAL A 374 -30.36 10.66 -18.04
N ASP A 375 -31.62 11.12 -18.01
CA ASP A 375 -32.00 12.40 -17.44
C ASP A 375 -31.87 12.42 -15.90
N GLY A 376 -31.79 13.62 -15.33
CA GLY A 376 -31.51 13.83 -13.91
C GLY A 376 -32.74 13.88 -13.01
N GLU A 377 -33.91 13.41 -13.46
CA GLU A 377 -35.17 13.52 -12.69
C GLU A 377 -35.13 12.71 -11.38
N ILE A 378 -34.33 11.64 -11.35
CA ILE A 378 -34.11 10.78 -10.18
C ILE A 378 -32.60 10.65 -9.96
N ASP A 379 -32.16 10.68 -8.69
CA ASP A 379 -30.76 10.48 -8.29
C ASP A 379 -30.32 9.01 -8.51
N LEU A 380 -30.05 8.69 -9.78
CA LEU A 380 -29.59 7.40 -10.27
C LEU A 380 -28.07 7.38 -10.36
N GLN A 381 -27.48 6.23 -10.04
CA GLN A 381 -26.06 5.97 -10.23
C GLN A 381 -25.81 5.57 -11.68
N LYS A 382 -24.61 5.85 -12.20
CA LYS A 382 -24.24 5.56 -13.60
C LYS A 382 -22.91 4.81 -13.66
N GLY A 383 -22.87 3.71 -14.39
CA GLY A 383 -21.71 2.83 -14.48
C GLY A 383 -21.31 2.45 -15.89
N ILE A 384 -20.01 2.31 -16.14
CA ILE A 384 -19.48 1.75 -17.39
C ILE A 384 -18.57 0.56 -17.10
N PHE A 385 -18.69 -0.52 -17.87
CA PHE A 385 -17.81 -1.69 -17.73
C PHE A 385 -16.73 -1.69 -18.81
N LEU A 386 -15.47 -1.85 -18.40
CA LEU A 386 -14.32 -2.08 -19.27
C LEU A 386 -13.72 -3.46 -18.98
N SER A 387 -12.88 -3.98 -19.88
CA SER A 387 -12.33 -5.35 -19.75
C SER A 387 -10.81 -5.42 -19.73
N ALA A 388 -10.10 -4.29 -19.56
CA ALA A 388 -8.64 -4.28 -19.46
C ALA A 388 -8.11 -3.09 -18.65
N VAL A 389 -6.96 -3.27 -17.99
CA VAL A 389 -6.24 -2.20 -17.29
C VAL A 389 -5.80 -1.09 -18.26
N ALA A 390 -5.26 -1.47 -19.41
CA ALA A 390 -4.84 -0.50 -20.43
C ALA A 390 -6.01 0.35 -20.95
N ASP A 391 -7.23 -0.23 -21.02
CA ASP A 391 -8.41 0.50 -21.49
C ASP A 391 -8.84 1.57 -20.48
N VAL A 392 -8.85 1.25 -19.18
CA VAL A 392 -9.21 2.25 -18.16
C VAL A 392 -8.17 3.37 -18.08
N GLN A 393 -6.88 3.05 -18.19
CA GLN A 393 -5.82 4.06 -18.23
C GLN A 393 -6.00 5.06 -19.39
N ASN A 394 -6.41 4.56 -20.56
CA ASN A 394 -6.58 5.38 -21.76
C ASN A 394 -7.91 6.14 -21.78
N LEU A 395 -8.97 5.60 -21.18
CA LEU A 395 -10.34 6.11 -21.37
C LEU A 395 -10.92 6.82 -20.15
N ILE A 396 -10.31 6.73 -18.96
CA ILE A 396 -10.89 7.27 -17.72
C ILE A 396 -11.22 8.77 -17.82
N ASN A 397 -10.43 9.53 -18.57
CA ASN A 397 -10.63 10.97 -18.79
C ASN A 397 -11.72 11.27 -19.85
N ASN A 398 -12.11 10.27 -20.65
CA ASN A 398 -13.18 10.37 -21.65
C ASN A 398 -14.53 9.83 -21.14
N ILE A 399 -14.54 9.19 -19.97
CA ILE A 399 -15.78 8.78 -19.29
C ILE A 399 -16.45 10.04 -18.73
N PRO A 400 -17.76 10.28 -18.98
CA PRO A 400 -18.45 11.46 -18.47
C PRO A 400 -18.32 11.63 -16.95
N VAL A 401 -18.28 12.87 -16.48
CA VAL A 401 -18.10 13.19 -15.05
C VAL A 401 -19.27 12.74 -14.17
N ASN A 402 -20.46 12.59 -14.76
CA ASN A 402 -21.65 12.07 -14.08
C ASN A 402 -21.72 10.53 -14.06
N VAL A 403 -20.74 9.83 -14.65
CA VAL A 403 -20.57 8.38 -14.49
C VAL A 403 -19.68 8.15 -13.28
N ASN A 404 -20.27 7.67 -12.20
CA ASN A 404 -19.62 7.56 -10.90
C ASN A 404 -19.12 6.15 -10.58
N TRP A 405 -19.48 5.16 -11.40
CA TRP A 405 -18.94 3.80 -11.33
C TRP A 405 -18.16 3.44 -12.59
N VAL A 406 -16.98 2.84 -12.41
CA VAL A 406 -16.25 2.19 -13.49
C VAL A 406 -15.95 0.77 -13.04
N ALA A 407 -16.42 -0.19 -13.80
CA ALA A 407 -16.34 -1.58 -13.43
C ALA A 407 -15.40 -2.37 -14.34
N TYR A 408 -14.62 -3.26 -13.73
CA TYR A 408 -13.72 -4.16 -14.42
C TYR A 408 -14.40 -5.51 -14.63
N ASN A 409 -14.79 -5.78 -15.87
CA ASN A 409 -15.34 -7.07 -16.29
C ASN A 409 -14.21 -8.00 -16.75
N MET A 410 -14.01 -9.09 -16.02
CA MET A 410 -12.92 -10.02 -16.25
C MET A 410 -13.45 -11.34 -16.81
N GLU A 411 -13.45 -11.47 -18.14
CA GLU A 411 -13.86 -12.71 -18.82
C GLU A 411 -12.87 -13.07 -19.95
N PRO A 412 -12.57 -14.37 -20.10
CA PRO A 412 -11.79 -14.87 -21.23
C PRO A 412 -12.40 -14.45 -22.57
N GLY A 413 -11.53 -14.13 -23.53
CA GLY A 413 -11.94 -13.70 -24.88
C GLY A 413 -12.06 -12.19 -25.03
N MET A 414 -12.34 -11.43 -23.96
CA MET A 414 -12.34 -9.95 -23.99
C MET A 414 -11.33 -9.30 -23.05
N THR A 415 -10.90 -10.00 -22.01
CA THR A 415 -9.82 -9.54 -21.13
C THR A 415 -8.46 -9.98 -21.69
N PRO A 416 -7.45 -9.08 -21.74
CA PRO A 416 -6.09 -9.43 -22.15
C PRO A 416 -5.51 -10.57 -21.31
N ALA A 417 -4.70 -11.42 -21.94
CA ALA A 417 -4.04 -12.52 -21.24
C ALA A 417 -3.12 -12.03 -20.11
N SER A 418 -2.45 -10.89 -20.28
CA SER A 418 -1.63 -10.25 -19.25
C SER A 418 -2.41 -10.01 -17.96
N ASP A 419 -3.65 -9.54 -18.10
CA ASP A 419 -4.47 -9.15 -16.95
C ASP A 419 -5.05 -10.38 -16.26
N LEU A 420 -5.36 -11.44 -17.03
CA LEU A 420 -5.83 -12.73 -16.53
C LEU A 420 -4.73 -13.56 -15.85
N GLN A 421 -3.48 -13.44 -16.30
CA GLN A 421 -2.33 -14.13 -15.71
C GLN A 421 -1.96 -13.59 -14.33
N ASN A 422 -2.25 -12.30 -14.06
CA ASN A 422 -2.05 -11.69 -12.76
C ASN A 422 -3.29 -10.88 -12.33
N PRO A 423 -4.37 -11.58 -11.92
CA PRO A 423 -5.66 -10.97 -11.66
C PRO A 423 -5.64 -10.03 -10.44
N VAL A 424 -4.85 -10.32 -9.41
CA VAL A 424 -4.73 -9.45 -8.22
C VAL A 424 -4.12 -8.11 -8.61
N ASN A 425 -2.96 -8.13 -9.27
CA ASN A 425 -2.30 -6.91 -9.70
C ASN A 425 -3.15 -6.15 -10.74
N SER A 426 -3.80 -6.84 -11.68
CA SER A 426 -4.62 -6.16 -12.68
C SER A 426 -5.84 -5.48 -12.05
N VAL A 427 -6.52 -6.12 -11.09
CA VAL A 427 -7.61 -5.49 -10.33
C VAL A 427 -7.12 -4.28 -9.54
N ARG A 428 -5.98 -4.40 -8.83
CA ARG A 428 -5.39 -3.31 -8.05
C ARG A 428 -5.02 -2.11 -8.93
N GLN A 429 -4.37 -2.36 -10.06
CA GLN A 429 -4.02 -1.31 -11.03
C GLN A 429 -5.28 -0.64 -11.60
N PHE A 430 -6.29 -1.43 -11.96
CA PHE A 430 -7.56 -0.90 -12.45
C PHE A 430 -8.23 -0.02 -11.39
N ALA A 431 -8.33 -0.51 -10.15
CA ALA A 431 -8.93 0.21 -9.03
C ALA A 431 -8.23 1.53 -8.74
N ASN A 432 -6.89 1.53 -8.69
CA ASN A 432 -6.11 2.75 -8.48
C ASN A 432 -6.42 3.82 -9.54
N VAL A 433 -6.53 3.45 -10.82
CA VAL A 433 -6.88 4.40 -11.89
C VAL A 433 -8.29 4.98 -11.68
N VAL A 434 -9.25 4.13 -11.31
CA VAL A 434 -10.64 4.54 -11.07
C VAL A 434 -10.76 5.46 -9.86
N HIS A 435 -10.17 5.07 -8.72
CA HIS A 435 -10.19 5.84 -7.49
C HIS A 435 -9.48 7.19 -7.62
N ASN A 436 -8.33 7.24 -8.31
CA ASN A 436 -7.62 8.48 -8.61
C ASN A 436 -8.45 9.46 -9.46
N SER A 437 -9.46 8.96 -10.18
CA SER A 437 -10.40 9.79 -10.94
C SER A 437 -11.62 10.25 -10.11
N GLY A 438 -11.67 9.92 -8.82
CA GLY A 438 -12.78 10.24 -7.91
C GLY A 438 -14.03 9.37 -8.12
N ARG A 439 -13.90 8.21 -8.77
CA ARG A 439 -15.00 7.29 -9.07
C ARG A 439 -14.91 6.01 -8.25
N LYS A 440 -16.02 5.27 -8.18
CA LYS A 440 -16.10 3.98 -7.51
C LYS A 440 -15.75 2.84 -8.45
N MET A 441 -15.04 1.85 -7.94
CA MET A 441 -14.59 0.67 -8.65
C MET A 441 -15.49 -0.53 -8.38
N GLY A 442 -16.07 -1.11 -9.43
CA GLY A 442 -16.75 -2.41 -9.36
C GLY A 442 -15.90 -3.52 -9.98
N PHE A 443 -15.81 -4.69 -9.37
CA PHE A 443 -15.16 -5.86 -9.95
C PHE A 443 -16.20 -6.93 -10.30
N ALA A 444 -16.24 -7.33 -11.57
CA ALA A 444 -17.13 -8.38 -12.06
C ALA A 444 -16.32 -9.57 -12.58
N PRO A 445 -15.81 -10.43 -11.68
CA PRO A 445 -15.13 -11.65 -12.08
C PRO A 445 -16.10 -12.71 -12.59
N LEU A 446 -15.56 -13.70 -13.30
CA LEU A 446 -16.24 -14.99 -13.44
C LEU A 446 -16.56 -15.58 -12.06
N ARG A 447 -17.74 -16.20 -11.94
CA ARG A 447 -18.17 -16.92 -10.73
C ARG A 447 -17.11 -17.85 -10.16
N SER A 448 -16.52 -18.68 -11.03
CA SER A 448 -15.51 -19.67 -10.65
C SER A 448 -14.28 -19.04 -10.01
N TYR A 449 -13.98 -17.77 -10.31
CA TYR A 449 -12.87 -17.07 -9.68
C TYR A 449 -13.13 -16.85 -8.18
N ILE A 450 -14.33 -16.38 -7.81
CA ILE A 450 -14.73 -16.24 -6.40
C ILE A 450 -14.81 -17.62 -5.73
N ASP A 451 -15.40 -18.61 -6.41
CA ASP A 451 -15.56 -19.95 -5.86
C ASP A 451 -14.20 -20.61 -5.55
N ASN A 452 -13.22 -20.49 -6.46
CA ASN A 452 -11.92 -21.15 -6.35
C ASN A 452 -10.92 -20.40 -5.46
N ASN A 453 -11.09 -19.10 -5.26
CA ASN A 453 -10.17 -18.26 -4.48
C ASN A 453 -10.75 -17.84 -3.13
N GLN A 454 -11.91 -18.35 -2.74
CA GLN A 454 -12.44 -18.09 -1.41
C GLN A 454 -11.48 -18.61 -0.33
N GLY A 455 -11.11 -17.73 0.61
CA GLY A 455 -10.18 -18.04 1.69
C GLY A 455 -8.71 -17.83 1.34
N THR A 456 -8.38 -17.37 0.13
CA THR A 456 -7.01 -17.00 -0.23
C THR A 456 -6.72 -15.54 0.12
N ILE A 457 -5.43 -15.23 0.34
CA ILE A 457 -4.96 -13.85 0.55
C ILE A 457 -5.28 -12.99 -0.67
N GLN A 458 -5.04 -13.51 -1.87
CA GLN A 458 -5.33 -12.88 -3.16
C GLN A 458 -6.76 -12.33 -3.27
N MET A 459 -7.75 -13.13 -2.85
CA MET A 459 -9.15 -12.72 -2.90
C MET A 459 -9.46 -11.66 -1.84
N SER A 460 -8.79 -11.71 -0.69
CA SER A 460 -8.92 -10.69 0.36
C SER A 460 -8.38 -9.35 -0.10
N ASP A 461 -7.22 -9.36 -0.78
CA ASP A 461 -6.62 -8.15 -1.35
C ASP A 461 -7.50 -7.53 -2.42
N ILE A 462 -8.08 -8.36 -3.30
CA ILE A 462 -9.06 -7.91 -4.29
C ILE A 462 -10.25 -7.24 -3.60
N ILE A 463 -10.87 -7.88 -2.61
CA ILE A 463 -12.05 -7.33 -1.91
C ILE A 463 -11.71 -6.00 -1.23
N ASN A 464 -10.53 -5.88 -0.62
CA ASN A 464 -10.09 -4.64 0.01
C ASN A 464 -9.80 -3.51 -0.99
N SER A 465 -9.50 -3.84 -2.24
CA SER A 465 -9.17 -2.86 -3.28
C SER A 465 -10.39 -2.28 -4.03
N VAL A 466 -11.61 -2.77 -3.78
CA VAL A 466 -12.79 -2.44 -4.61
C VAL A 466 -13.99 -1.95 -3.80
N ASP A 467 -14.82 -1.08 -4.40
CA ASP A 467 -16.05 -0.59 -3.79
C ASP A 467 -17.22 -1.56 -3.95
N ALA A 468 -17.18 -2.39 -5.00
CA ALA A 468 -18.17 -3.43 -5.24
C ALA A 468 -17.55 -4.68 -5.87
N ILE A 469 -18.11 -5.83 -5.54
CA ILE A 469 -17.82 -7.09 -6.22
C ILE A 469 -19.11 -7.79 -6.65
N SER A 470 -19.14 -8.26 -7.90
CA SER A 470 -20.28 -8.98 -8.47
C SER A 470 -20.09 -10.49 -8.39
N TYR A 471 -21.08 -11.19 -7.86
CA TYR A 471 -21.19 -12.64 -7.94
C TYR A 471 -22.16 -13.04 -9.06
N GLN A 472 -21.58 -13.64 -10.10
CA GLN A 472 -22.28 -14.08 -11.30
C GLN A 472 -23.01 -15.43 -11.09
N GLY A 473 -24.24 -15.37 -10.57
CA GLY A 473 -25.05 -16.55 -10.23
C GLY A 473 -25.79 -17.21 -11.40
N GLN A 474 -25.74 -16.64 -12.61
CA GLN A 474 -26.60 -17.01 -13.74
C GLN A 474 -26.48 -18.46 -14.22
N LEU A 475 -25.34 -19.13 -13.97
CA LEU A 475 -25.14 -20.53 -14.34
C LEU A 475 -25.44 -21.51 -13.21
N LEU A 476 -25.64 -21.03 -11.97
CA LEU A 476 -25.94 -21.88 -10.83
C LEU A 476 -27.43 -22.13 -10.68
N LEU A 477 -28.25 -21.08 -10.80
CA LEU A 477 -29.68 -21.16 -10.55
C LEU A 477 -30.39 -22.26 -11.35
N PRO A 478 -30.06 -22.53 -12.63
CA PRO A 478 -30.69 -23.63 -13.37
C PRO A 478 -30.24 -25.04 -12.93
N THR A 479 -29.13 -25.15 -12.19
CA THR A 479 -28.47 -26.44 -11.86
C THR A 479 -28.62 -26.85 -10.41
N MET A 480 -29.30 -26.05 -9.57
CA MET A 480 -29.52 -26.35 -8.16
C MET A 480 -30.90 -25.90 -7.70
N SER A 481 -31.30 -26.34 -6.51
CA SER A 481 -32.54 -25.85 -5.91
C SER A 481 -32.42 -24.36 -5.57
N GLU A 482 -33.54 -23.65 -5.51
CA GLU A 482 -33.55 -22.25 -5.06
C GLU A 482 -33.01 -22.09 -3.63
N GLU A 483 -33.22 -23.09 -2.77
CA GLU A 483 -32.72 -23.07 -1.40
C GLU A 483 -31.19 -23.17 -1.35
N ASP A 484 -30.61 -24.09 -2.14
CA ASP A 484 -29.17 -24.21 -2.28
C ASP A 484 -28.56 -22.95 -2.89
N PHE A 485 -29.23 -22.35 -3.88
CA PHE A 485 -28.80 -21.08 -4.47
C PHE A 485 -28.74 -19.96 -3.43
N VAL A 486 -29.81 -19.78 -2.64
CA VAL A 486 -29.87 -18.77 -1.57
C VAL A 486 -28.77 -19.03 -0.52
N LYS A 487 -28.53 -20.30 -0.18
CA LYS A 487 -27.45 -20.71 0.73
C LYS A 487 -26.07 -20.33 0.17
N THR A 488 -25.78 -20.63 -1.10
CA THR A 488 -24.53 -20.25 -1.76
C THR A 488 -24.35 -18.73 -1.76
N VAL A 489 -25.38 -17.96 -2.12
CA VAL A 489 -25.33 -16.48 -2.08
C VAL A 489 -25.01 -15.99 -0.67
N LYS A 490 -25.69 -16.52 0.35
CA LYS A 490 -25.43 -16.17 1.75
C LYS A 490 -23.98 -16.43 2.15
N GLU A 491 -23.43 -17.58 1.77
CA GLU A 491 -22.04 -17.93 2.05
C GLU A 491 -21.06 -16.95 1.41
N LYS A 492 -21.27 -16.59 0.13
CA LYS A 492 -20.40 -15.64 -0.58
C LYS A 492 -20.54 -14.21 -0.04
N TYR A 493 -21.76 -13.78 0.26
CA TYR A 493 -22.02 -12.49 0.89
C TYR A 493 -21.30 -12.37 2.23
N ASN A 494 -21.47 -13.37 3.11
CA ASN A 494 -20.84 -13.36 4.42
C ASN A 494 -19.31 -13.37 4.33
N TYR A 495 -18.76 -14.09 3.34
CA TYR A 495 -17.32 -14.08 3.07
C TYR A 495 -16.82 -12.68 2.70
N VAL A 496 -17.45 -12.03 1.70
CA VAL A 496 -17.06 -10.68 1.26
C VAL A 496 -17.20 -9.67 2.41
N LYS A 497 -18.34 -9.68 3.11
CA LYS A 497 -18.59 -8.79 4.25
C LYS A 497 -17.69 -9.05 5.45
N GLY A 498 -17.21 -10.28 5.62
CA GLY A 498 -16.26 -10.65 6.65
C GLY A 498 -14.86 -10.08 6.41
N ILE A 499 -14.51 -9.85 5.14
CA ILE A 499 -13.23 -9.22 4.75
C ILE A 499 -13.36 -7.70 4.76
N ASN A 500 -14.33 -7.15 4.02
CA ASN A 500 -14.59 -5.72 3.97
C ASN A 500 -16.10 -5.45 4.01
N PRO A 501 -16.65 -4.96 5.14
CA PRO A 501 -18.08 -4.68 5.25
C PRO A 501 -18.55 -3.54 4.32
N ASN A 502 -17.64 -2.67 3.90
CA ASN A 502 -17.93 -1.52 3.03
C ASN A 502 -18.03 -1.90 1.54
N THR A 503 -17.39 -3.00 1.12
CA THR A 503 -17.49 -3.48 -0.26
C THR A 503 -18.91 -3.95 -0.56
N GLN A 504 -19.55 -3.37 -1.57
CA GLN A 504 -20.88 -3.78 -2.00
C GLN A 504 -20.85 -5.17 -2.63
N PHE A 505 -21.77 -6.04 -2.23
CA PHE A 505 -21.97 -7.35 -2.83
C PHE A 505 -23.10 -7.28 -3.84
N HIS A 506 -22.76 -7.38 -5.12
CA HIS A 506 -23.71 -7.35 -6.22
C HIS A 506 -24.06 -8.79 -6.60
N LEU A 507 -25.34 -9.15 -6.59
CA LEU A 507 -25.79 -10.47 -7.05
C LEU A 507 -26.28 -10.34 -8.49
N GLN A 508 -25.57 -10.97 -9.43
CA GLN A 508 -25.92 -10.91 -10.84
C GLN A 508 -26.63 -12.18 -11.32
N LEU A 509 -27.74 -11.98 -12.02
CA LEU A 509 -28.49 -13.00 -12.72
C LEU A 509 -28.76 -12.55 -14.16
N TRP A 510 -28.88 -13.49 -15.11
CA TRP A 510 -28.99 -13.19 -16.54
C TRP A 510 -30.30 -13.69 -17.18
N LEU A 511 -31.18 -12.80 -17.63
CA LEU A 511 -32.42 -13.17 -18.33
C LEU A 511 -32.10 -13.97 -19.60
N GLY A 512 -32.89 -15.02 -19.86
CA GLY A 512 -32.61 -16.02 -20.89
C GLY A 512 -31.81 -17.23 -20.40
N ARG A 513 -31.21 -17.17 -19.20
CA ARG A 513 -30.73 -18.37 -18.47
C ARG A 513 -31.74 -18.88 -17.45
N GLN A 514 -32.57 -17.99 -16.94
CA GLN A 514 -33.73 -18.29 -16.08
C GLN A 514 -34.91 -17.40 -16.49
N THR A 515 -36.11 -17.78 -16.07
CA THR A 515 -37.32 -16.96 -16.27
C THR A 515 -37.35 -15.75 -15.35
N SER A 516 -38.16 -14.75 -15.71
CA SER A 516 -38.43 -13.57 -14.87
C SER A 516 -38.88 -13.96 -13.45
N ASP A 517 -39.80 -14.92 -13.35
CA ASP A 517 -40.33 -15.39 -12.06
C ASP A 517 -39.26 -16.08 -11.21
N GLN A 518 -38.41 -16.92 -11.82
CA GLN A 518 -37.30 -17.56 -11.12
C GLN A 518 -36.32 -16.52 -10.58
N MET A 519 -35.95 -15.54 -11.40
CA MET A 519 -35.06 -14.44 -11.02
C MET A 519 -35.65 -13.61 -9.86
N ALA A 520 -36.89 -13.15 -9.98
CA ALA A 520 -37.56 -12.36 -8.95
C ALA A 520 -37.70 -13.14 -7.64
N LYS A 521 -38.04 -14.43 -7.72
CA LYS A 521 -38.19 -15.30 -6.55
C LYS A 521 -36.88 -15.45 -5.78
N VAL A 522 -35.75 -15.68 -6.45
CA VAL A 522 -34.46 -15.80 -5.73
C VAL A 522 -33.94 -14.47 -5.24
N PHE A 523 -34.14 -13.36 -5.95
CA PHE A 523 -33.79 -12.03 -5.42
C PHE A 523 -34.58 -11.71 -4.15
N ASN A 524 -35.88 -12.02 -4.12
CA ASN A 524 -36.70 -11.83 -2.92
C ASN A 524 -36.25 -12.73 -1.76
N ARG A 525 -35.81 -13.97 -2.04
CA ARG A 525 -35.33 -14.90 -0.99
C ARG A 525 -33.91 -14.58 -0.49
N SER A 526 -33.12 -13.87 -1.30
CA SER A 526 -31.74 -13.49 -1.00
C SER A 526 -31.56 -12.02 -0.59
N ASP A 527 -32.64 -11.28 -0.35
CA ASP A 527 -32.64 -9.82 -0.09
C ASP A 527 -31.71 -9.39 1.08
N LYS A 528 -31.49 -10.27 2.06
CA LYS A 528 -30.55 -10.05 3.17
C LYS A 528 -29.08 -10.24 2.79
N TYR A 529 -28.80 -10.86 1.64
CA TYR A 529 -27.49 -11.39 1.24
C TYR A 529 -26.96 -10.79 -0.07
N PHE A 530 -27.40 -9.59 -0.42
CA PHE A 530 -26.76 -8.73 -1.41
C PHE A 530 -27.05 -7.27 -1.08
N ASP A 531 -26.29 -6.34 -1.66
CA ASP A 531 -26.53 -4.89 -1.56
C ASP A 531 -27.23 -4.35 -2.83
N ASN A 532 -26.97 -5.01 -3.96
CA ASN A 532 -27.48 -4.63 -5.27
C ASN A 532 -27.84 -5.86 -6.10
N ALA A 533 -29.04 -5.90 -6.67
CA ALA A 533 -29.49 -6.95 -7.59
C ALA A 533 -29.18 -6.54 -9.03
N VAL A 534 -28.34 -7.30 -9.74
CA VAL A 534 -27.97 -7.00 -11.13
C VAL A 534 -28.79 -7.87 -12.09
N ILE A 535 -29.66 -7.24 -12.87
CA ILE A 535 -30.47 -7.89 -13.91
C ILE A 535 -29.74 -7.75 -15.25
N GLY A 536 -28.97 -8.76 -15.62
CA GLY A 536 -28.27 -8.83 -16.90
C GLY A 536 -29.15 -9.38 -18.03
N THR A 537 -28.99 -8.87 -19.25
CA THR A 537 -29.63 -9.43 -20.45
C THR A 537 -28.95 -8.93 -21.73
N HIS A 538 -28.97 -9.71 -22.81
CA HIS A 538 -28.51 -9.23 -24.12
C HIS A 538 -29.55 -8.34 -24.82
N SER A 539 -30.85 -8.53 -24.58
CA SER A 539 -31.91 -7.84 -25.31
C SER A 539 -33.32 -8.00 -24.72
N ASP A 540 -33.49 -8.69 -23.59
CA ASP A 540 -34.80 -9.07 -23.04
C ASP A 540 -35.40 -7.95 -22.16
N LEU A 541 -35.90 -6.91 -22.83
CA LEU A 541 -36.59 -5.80 -22.15
C LEU A 541 -37.86 -6.27 -21.43
N GLU A 542 -38.62 -7.20 -22.03
CA GLU A 542 -39.87 -7.69 -21.45
C GLU A 542 -39.60 -8.41 -20.12
N GLY A 543 -38.56 -9.24 -20.06
CA GLY A 543 -38.14 -9.87 -18.80
C GLY A 543 -37.76 -8.85 -17.72
N ILE A 544 -37.09 -7.74 -18.06
CA ILE A 544 -36.79 -6.67 -17.09
C ILE A 544 -38.10 -6.04 -16.55
N LEU A 545 -39.04 -5.72 -17.44
CA LEU A 545 -40.34 -5.14 -17.10
C LEU A 545 -41.20 -6.10 -16.24
N GLN A 546 -40.99 -7.41 -16.38
CA GLN A 546 -41.64 -8.42 -15.53
C GLN A 546 -40.94 -8.59 -14.18
N VAL A 547 -39.60 -8.54 -14.11
CA VAL A 547 -38.86 -8.75 -12.86
C VAL A 547 -39.02 -7.57 -11.89
N LEU A 548 -38.84 -6.34 -12.37
CA LEU A 548 -38.78 -5.15 -11.50
C LEU A 548 -40.00 -4.98 -10.58
N PRO A 549 -41.26 -5.14 -11.05
CA PRO A 549 -42.45 -5.04 -10.19
C PRO A 549 -42.59 -6.18 -9.17
N GLN A 550 -41.91 -7.31 -9.39
CA GLN A 550 -41.98 -8.48 -8.52
C GLN A 550 -41.01 -8.43 -7.33
N LEU A 551 -40.07 -7.48 -7.30
CA LEU A 551 -39.08 -7.35 -6.23
C LEU A 551 -39.69 -6.66 -5.00
N LYS A 552 -40.04 -7.44 -3.98
CA LYS A 552 -40.84 -7.03 -2.81
C LYS A 552 -40.15 -6.05 -1.87
N TRP A 553 -38.82 -6.00 -1.91
CA TRP A 553 -37.99 -5.15 -1.08
C TRP A 553 -37.77 -3.75 -1.69
N ARG A 554 -38.27 -3.52 -2.91
CA ARG A 554 -38.08 -2.24 -3.60
C ARG A 554 -38.95 -1.14 -3.04
#